data_AF-A0A9W7LXC9-F1
#
_entry.id   AF-A0A9W7LXC9-F1
#
_cell.length_a   1.000
_cell.length_b   1.000
_cell.length_c   1.000
_cell.angle_alpha   90.00
_cell.angle_beta   90.00
_cell.angle_gamma   90.00
#
_symmetry.space_group_name_H-M   'P 1'
#
loop_
_entity.id
_entity.type
_entity.pdbx_description
1 polymer ?
#
loop_
_entity_poly.entity_id
_entity_poly.type
_entity_poly.pdbx_seq_one_letter_code
_entity_poly.pdbx_strand_id
1 'polypeptide(L)'
;MVSEVSDSSKPFTNKSISIRLDDTNYLLWRQQIQFAIESLALQDHLDESFSVPEQFVTGEGGRRSISPEYARFKQEDSALCSWLLSSIGPSVLPSLVNCKNALQIL
;
A
#
# COMPACT_ATOMS: atom_id res chain seq x y z
N MET A 1 -11.17 -33.13 4.62
CA MET A 1 -11.44 -31.87 3.89
C MET A 1 -10.70 -30.80 4.67
N VAL A 2 -9.45 -30.53 4.29
CA VAL A 2 -8.57 -29.65 5.06
C VAL A 2 -8.97 -28.20 4.81
N SER A 3 -9.31 -27.50 5.88
CA SER A 3 -9.47 -26.05 5.88
C SER A 3 -8.08 -25.44 5.88
N GLU A 4 -7.56 -25.09 4.70
CA GLU A 4 -6.40 -24.20 4.59
C GLU A 4 -6.89 -22.76 4.79
N VAL A 5 -6.90 -22.35 6.05
CA VAL A 5 -6.82 -20.93 6.39
C VAL A 5 -5.42 -20.45 6.00
N SER A 6 -5.28 -19.90 4.80
CA SER A 6 -4.04 -19.20 4.42
C SER A 6 -3.86 -18.01 5.35
N ASP A 7 -2.84 -18.14 6.19
CA ASP A 7 -2.38 -17.16 7.16
C ASP A 7 -2.30 -15.77 6.52
N SER A 8 -3.13 -14.85 7.01
CA SER A 8 -3.10 -13.45 6.64
C SER A 8 -1.91 -12.78 7.35
N SER A 9 -0.70 -13.23 7.05
CA SER A 9 0.51 -12.59 7.55
C SER A 9 0.57 -11.22 6.89
N LYS A 10 0.27 -10.16 7.66
CA LYS A 10 0.29 -8.77 7.22
C LYS A 10 1.62 -8.51 6.49
N PRO A 11 1.63 -8.07 5.22
CA PRO A 11 2.86 -8.01 4.40
C PRO A 11 3.98 -7.13 4.98
N PHE A 12 3.65 -6.31 5.97
CA PHE A 12 4.54 -5.32 6.57
C PHE A 12 5.04 -5.67 7.98
N THR A 13 4.59 -6.76 8.62
CA THR A 13 4.98 -7.06 10.02
C THR A 13 6.42 -7.52 10.20
N ASN A 14 7.14 -7.83 9.12
CA ASN A 14 8.54 -8.28 9.18
C ASN A 14 9.54 -7.24 8.64
N LYS A 15 9.09 -6.11 8.06
CA LYS A 15 9.96 -5.05 7.55
C LYS A 15 9.95 -3.84 8.48
N SER A 16 10.77 -3.91 9.54
CA SER A 16 10.96 -2.79 10.44
C SER A 16 11.74 -1.68 9.73
N ILE A 17 11.08 -0.58 9.38
CA ILE A 17 11.79 0.65 9.04
C ILE A 17 12.33 1.20 10.36
N SER A 18 13.66 1.29 10.46
CA SER A 18 14.33 1.77 11.67
C SER A 18 14.20 3.29 11.83
N ILE A 19 13.97 4.00 10.72
CA ILE A 19 13.98 5.46 10.66
C ILE A 19 12.55 5.98 10.53
N ARG A 20 12.15 6.83 11.47
CA ARG A 20 10.89 7.57 11.37
C ARG A 20 11.14 8.90 10.67
N LEU A 21 10.32 9.25 9.68
CA LEU A 21 10.48 10.49 8.92
C LEU A 21 10.44 11.71 9.84
N ASP A 22 11.42 12.60 9.70
CA ASP A 22 11.46 13.93 10.28
C ASP A 22 11.85 14.98 9.23
N ASP A 23 12.03 16.23 9.66
CA ASP A 23 12.35 17.37 8.81
C ASP A 23 13.78 17.35 8.25
N THR A 24 14.63 16.43 8.70
CA THR A 24 16.05 16.35 8.33
C THR A 24 16.42 15.10 7.54
N ASN A 25 15.59 14.05 7.58
CA ASN A 25 15.98 12.72 7.14
C ASN A 25 15.22 12.19 5.90
N TYR A 26 14.45 13.04 5.22
CA TYR A 26 13.56 12.67 4.12
C TYR A 26 14.21 11.75 3.07
N LEU A 27 15.40 12.11 2.56
CA LEU A 27 16.05 11.33 1.49
C LEU A 27 16.39 9.90 1.94
N LEU A 28 16.89 9.75 3.16
CA LEU A 28 17.26 8.44 3.71
C LEU A 28 16.03 7.60 4.03
N TRP A 29 15.01 8.21 4.62
CA TRP A 29 13.71 7.57 4.86
C TRP A 29 13.10 7.09 3.53
N ARG A 30 13.03 7.96 2.52
CA ARG A 30 12.47 7.64 1.20
C ARG A 30 13.19 6.47 0.54
N GLN A 31 14.52 6.42 0.65
CA GLN A 31 15.31 5.32 0.10
C GLN A 31 14.99 3.97 0.78
N GLN A 32 14.83 3.95 2.11
CA GLN A 32 14.44 2.71 2.82
C GLN A 32 13.05 2.24 2.43
N ILE A 33 12.11 3.17 2.31
CA ILE A 33 10.74 2.89 1.88
C ILE A 33 10.72 2.27 0.49
N GLN A 34 11.46 2.87 -0.45
CA GLN A 34 11.54 2.39 -1.83
C GLN A 34 12.05 0.95 -1.91
N PHE A 35 13.18 0.62 -1.27
CA PHE A 35 13.70 -0.76 -1.28
C PHE A 35 12.76 -1.76 -0.60
N ALA A 36 12.05 -1.35 0.45
CA ALA A 36 11.09 -2.21 1.13
C ALA A 36 9.85 -2.52 0.25
N ILE A 37 9.37 -1.54 -0.52
CA ILE A 37 8.28 -1.70 -1.49
C ILE A 37 8.71 -2.57 -2.67
N GLU A 38 9.92 -2.36 -3.19
CA GLU A 38 10.46 -3.16 -4.29
C GLU A 38 10.59 -4.63 -3.90
N SER A 39 11.08 -4.90 -2.69
CA SER A 39 11.19 -6.25 -2.15
C SER A 39 9.86 -6.88 -1.72
N LEU A 40 8.73 -6.20 -1.89
CA LEU A 40 7.37 -6.76 -1.79
C LEU A 40 6.68 -6.89 -3.15
N ALA A 41 7.36 -6.51 -4.24
CA ALA A 41 6.79 -6.42 -5.58
C ALA A 41 5.59 -5.45 -5.69
N LEU A 42 5.57 -4.37 -4.89
CA LEU A 42 4.45 -3.42 -4.81
C LEU A 42 4.74 -2.07 -5.50
N GLN A 43 5.78 -1.98 -6.32
CA GLN A 43 6.15 -0.73 -7.00
C GLN A 43 5.05 -0.17 -7.93
N ASP A 44 4.17 -1.02 -8.46
CA ASP A 44 3.04 -0.62 -9.30
C ASP A 44 2.07 0.34 -8.56
N HIS A 45 2.00 0.27 -7.23
CA HIS A 45 1.19 1.20 -6.42
C HIS A 45 1.75 2.62 -6.39
N LEU A 46 3.01 2.81 -6.80
CA LEU A 46 3.71 4.10 -6.84
C LEU A 46 3.95 4.60 -8.26
N ASP A 47 3.52 3.86 -9.27
CA ASP A 47 3.71 4.24 -10.66
C ASP A 47 2.49 5.03 -11.15
N GLU A 48 2.68 6.32 -11.45
CA GLU A 48 1.63 7.19 -12.00
C GLU A 48 1.08 6.69 -13.35
N SER A 49 1.87 5.90 -14.08
CA SER A 49 1.47 5.31 -15.36
C SER A 49 0.73 3.97 -15.20
N PHE A 50 0.70 3.39 -13.99
CA PHE A 50 0.02 2.14 -13.74
C PHE A 50 -1.51 2.32 -13.81
N SER A 51 -2.14 1.54 -14.67
CA SER A 51 -3.60 1.52 -14.77
C SER A 51 -4.20 0.71 -13.63
N VAL A 52 -4.85 1.40 -12.69
CA VAL A 52 -5.64 0.76 -11.62
C VAL A 52 -6.66 -0.23 -12.23
N PRO A 53 -6.79 -1.46 -11.70
CA PRO A 53 -7.76 -2.42 -12.20
C PRO A 53 -9.19 -1.88 -12.16
N GLU A 54 -10.06 -2.35 -13.06
CA GLU A 54 -11.47 -1.94 -13.07
C GLU A 54 -12.17 -2.33 -11.77
N GLN A 55 -12.84 -1.38 -11.12
CA GLN A 55 -13.50 -1.65 -9.84
C GLN A 55 -14.61 -2.69 -9.93
N PHE A 56 -15.37 -2.67 -11.03
CA PHE A 56 -16.54 -3.51 -11.22
C PHE A 56 -16.42 -4.30 -12.51
N VAL A 57 -16.62 -5.61 -12.42
CA VAL A 57 -16.75 -6.50 -13.57
C VAL A 57 -18.21 -6.97 -13.69
N THR A 58 -18.65 -7.19 -14.92
CA THR A 58 -19.99 -7.70 -15.19
C THR A 58 -19.89 -9.20 -15.44
N GLY A 59 -20.48 -10.00 -14.55
CA GLY A 59 -20.52 -11.46 -14.68
C GLY A 59 -21.61 -11.94 -15.64
N GLU A 60 -21.65 -13.26 -15.88
CA GLU A 60 -22.71 -13.87 -16.66
C GLU A 60 -24.09 -13.58 -16.03
N GLY A 61 -25.01 -13.06 -16.84
CA GLY A 61 -26.32 -12.58 -16.39
C GLY A 61 -26.40 -11.07 -16.11
N GLY A 62 -25.36 -10.29 -16.41
CA GLY A 62 -25.40 -8.82 -16.33
C GLY A 62 -25.25 -8.26 -14.91
N ARG A 63 -24.93 -9.10 -13.93
CA ARG A 63 -24.73 -8.67 -12.55
C ARG A 63 -23.34 -8.07 -12.39
N ARG A 64 -23.27 -6.85 -11.86
CA ARG A 64 -22.01 -6.21 -11.46
C ARG A 64 -21.52 -6.76 -10.13
N SER A 65 -20.23 -7.10 -10.06
CA SER A 65 -19.51 -7.49 -8.85
C SER A 65 -18.16 -6.75 -8.79
N ILE A 66 -17.58 -6.62 -7.60
CA ILE A 66 -16.24 -6.05 -7.45
C ILE A 66 -15.22 -6.99 -8.12
N SER A 67 -14.29 -6.42 -8.89
CA SER A 67 -13.16 -7.17 -9.45
C SER A 67 -12.28 -7.71 -8.32
N PRO A 68 -11.93 -9.01 -8.32
CA PRO A 68 -10.93 -9.55 -7.41
C PRO A 68 -9.58 -8.83 -7.49
N GLU A 69 -9.17 -8.43 -8.69
CA GLU A 69 -7.93 -7.69 -8.95
C GLU A 69 -7.97 -6.30 -8.31
N TYR A 70 -9.08 -5.57 -8.47
CA TYR A 70 -9.27 -4.28 -7.80
C TYR A 70 -9.31 -4.42 -6.27
N ALA A 71 -10.00 -5.43 -5.75
CA ALA A 71 -10.07 -5.69 -4.32
C ALA A 71 -8.68 -5.95 -3.74
N ARG A 72 -7.87 -6.77 -4.42
CA ARG A 72 -6.47 -7.04 -4.05
C ARG A 72 -5.64 -5.76 -4.09
N PHE A 73 -5.71 -5.01 -5.19
CA PHE A 73 -5.00 -3.74 -5.34
C PHE A 73 -5.35 -2.77 -4.20
N LYS A 74 -6.63 -2.57 -3.89
CA LYS A 74 -7.05 -1.69 -2.79
C LYS A 74 -6.61 -2.19 -1.42
N GLN A 75 -6.57 -3.49 -1.20
CA GLN A 75 -6.08 -4.07 0.04
C GLN A 75 -4.59 -3.81 0.23
N GLU A 76 -3.79 -4.04 -0.80
CA GLU A 76 -2.34 -3.77 -0.81
C GLU A 76 -2.05 -2.28 -0.59
N ASP A 77 -2.72 -1.39 -1.35
CA ASP A 77 -2.59 0.07 -1.24
C ASP A 77 -2.95 0.57 0.17
N SER A 78 -4.03 0.07 0.76
CA SER A 78 -4.44 0.46 2.11
C SER A 78 -3.43 0.00 3.18
N ALA A 79 -2.84 -1.17 2.98
CA ALA A 79 -1.82 -1.71 3.87
C ALA A 79 -0.50 -0.94 3.73
N LEU A 80 -0.12 -0.55 2.50
CA LEU A 80 0.99 0.37 2.23
C LEU A 80 0.77 1.71 2.93
N CYS A 81 -0.40 2.34 2.76
CA CYS A 81 -0.72 3.61 3.44
C CYS A 81 -0.55 3.51 4.95
N SER A 82 -1.11 2.47 5.57
CA SER A 82 -1.00 2.25 7.01
C SER A 82 0.45 2.09 7.46
N TRP A 83 1.25 1.35 6.69
CA TRP A 83 2.67 1.16 6.97
C TRP A 83 3.50 2.44 6.77
N LEU A 84 3.29 3.17 5.67
CA LEU A 84 3.92 4.47 5.42
C LEU A 84 3.62 5.45 6.56
N LEU A 85 2.36 5.63 6.95
CA LEU A 85 1.96 6.52 8.04
C LEU A 85 2.59 6.11 9.38
N SER A 86 2.76 4.81 9.63
CA SER A 86 3.46 4.33 10.85
C SER A 86 4.94 4.71 10.88
N SER A 87 5.55 4.88 9.70
CA SER A 87 6.95 5.29 9.54
C SER A 87 7.14 6.81 9.54
N ILE A 88 6.08 7.61 9.68
CA ILE A 88 6.14 9.07 9.58
C ILE A 88 6.04 9.74 10.96
N GLY A 89 6.93 10.70 11.21
CA GLY A 89 6.99 11.49 12.45
C GLY A 89 5.76 12.38 12.66
N PRO A 90 5.40 12.68 13.93
CA PRO A 90 4.24 13.50 14.23
C PRO A 90 4.35 14.94 13.70
N SER A 91 5.56 15.45 13.43
CA SER A 91 5.77 16.76 12.80
C SER A 91 5.29 16.81 11.35
N VAL A 92 5.31 15.67 10.64
CA VAL A 92 4.94 15.58 9.22
C VAL A 92 3.52 15.05 9.01
N LEU A 93 3.00 14.19 9.90
CA LEU A 93 1.65 13.61 9.79
C LEU A 93 0.52 14.62 9.46
N PRO A 94 0.48 15.85 10.01
CA PRO A 94 -0.58 16.81 9.68
C PRO A 94 -0.66 17.19 8.19
N SER A 95 0.44 17.11 7.43
CA SER A 95 0.42 17.44 6.00
C SER A 95 -0.23 16.34 5.14
N LEU A 96 -0.46 15.15 5.70
CA LEU A 96 -0.88 13.95 4.96
C LEU A 96 -2.37 13.59 5.13
N VAL A 97 -3.14 14.40 5.87
CA VAL A 97 -4.53 14.12 6.26
C VAL A 97 -5.48 13.87 5.07
N ASN A 98 -5.11 14.32 3.86
CA ASN A 98 -5.93 14.18 2.65
C ASN A 98 -5.39 13.17 1.63
N CYS A 99 -4.28 12.50 1.91
CA CYS A 99 -3.72 11.49 1.02
C CYS A 99 -4.56 10.20 1.08
N LYS A 100 -4.92 9.65 -0.09
CA LYS A 100 -5.88 8.54 -0.23
C LYS A 100 -5.28 7.22 -0.67
N ASN A 101 -4.02 7.24 -1.11
CA ASN A 101 -3.26 6.09 -1.60
C ASN A 101 -1.78 6.27 -1.29
N ALA A 102 -1.00 5.20 -1.46
CA ALA A 102 0.42 5.20 -1.14
C ALA A 102 1.21 6.22 -1.97
N LEU A 103 0.84 6.38 -3.25
CA LEU A 103 1.43 7.34 -4.17
C LEU A 103 1.33 8.79 -3.66
N GLN A 104 0.20 9.20 -3.09
CA GLN A 104 0.02 10.56 -2.56
C GLN A 104 0.77 10.82 -1.24
N ILE A 105 1.20 9.78 -0.54
CA ILE A 105 1.96 9.92 0.72
C ILE A 105 3.46 10.15 0.44
N LEU A 106 3.95 9.72 -0.72
CA LEU A 106 5.37 9.80 -1.14
C LEU A 106 5.64 10.97 -2.11
#